data_AF-A0A378RQ29-F1
#
_entry.id   AF-A0A378RQ29-F1
#
_cell.length_a   1.000
_cell.length_b   1.000
_cell.length_c   1.000
_cell.angle_alpha   90.00
_cell.angle_beta   90.00
_cell.angle_gamma   90.00
#
_symmetry.space_group_name_H-M   'P 1'
#
loop_
_entity.id
_entity.type
_entity.pdbx_description
1 polymer ?
#
loop_
_entity_poly.entity_id
_entity_poly.type
_entity_poly.pdbx_seq_one_letter_code
_entity_poly.pdbx_strand_id
1 'polypeptide(L)'
;MKKILFMLLTLSLTLASCSSDSVNTDSENPNSNTTLRVNDNLRNLRKNALVDLNRGGRIYYYAETGAIFRAGNKSNIVIPPYSIKTRNGEDINGILDIDYIEIFEKSKMVVANTPTMALINGKKDILVTGGEFYIDIRYEREQVEIVRPIKVNIDVQNSDADPRGMVLWNGDIDDNGDLTWLPANPNDLIFENDGKVFNNGREKEPVYDILINNSRSLGWCNVDKLIYFPGDKTNVNVIVPSNFDQTNSSVYVAVEGQNNMIFQLDTFNSGTNSFKFSSDIASVGLNVHLIFVAEMNGNYVYSIFSTALGNNSSYVIPNNSLISTTNYQQLEAAIMALP
;
A
#
# COMPACT_ATOMS: atom_id res chain seq x y z
N MET A 1 2.50 -31.45 -80.47
CA MET A 1 2.15 -30.00 -80.48
C MET A 1 1.87 -29.57 -79.05
N LYS A 2 2.43 -28.41 -78.69
CA LYS A 2 2.50 -27.81 -77.33
C LYS A 2 1.12 -27.67 -76.67
N LYS A 3 1.07 -27.87 -75.35
CA LYS A 3 0.85 -26.78 -74.38
C LYS A 3 1.26 -27.20 -72.96
N ILE A 4 2.26 -26.48 -72.47
CA ILE A 4 2.79 -26.39 -71.11
C ILE A 4 1.80 -25.58 -70.26
N LEU A 5 1.53 -25.96 -69.00
CA LEU A 5 1.15 -24.96 -67.98
C LEU A 5 1.50 -25.39 -66.55
N PHE A 6 2.57 -24.75 -66.07
CA PHE A 6 2.90 -24.30 -64.71
C PHE A 6 2.36 -25.06 -63.47
N MET A 7 3.32 -25.72 -62.82
CA MET A 7 3.29 -26.12 -61.41
C MET A 7 3.80 -24.94 -60.57
N LEU A 8 2.96 -24.34 -59.72
CA LEU A 8 3.35 -23.30 -58.78
C LEU A 8 3.72 -23.94 -57.44
N LEU A 9 5.01 -23.93 -57.14
CA LEU A 9 5.60 -24.26 -55.84
C LEU A 9 5.57 -22.99 -54.98
N THR A 10 4.71 -22.93 -53.98
CA THR A 10 4.70 -21.82 -53.00
C THR A 10 5.53 -22.24 -51.78
N LEU A 11 6.71 -21.65 -51.68
CA LEU A 11 7.64 -21.74 -50.57
C LEU A 11 7.24 -20.68 -49.53
N SER A 12 6.61 -21.08 -48.43
CA SER A 12 6.33 -20.19 -47.30
C SER A 12 7.60 -19.96 -46.48
N LEU A 13 8.21 -18.79 -46.68
CA LEU A 13 9.30 -18.28 -45.85
C LEU A 13 8.80 -18.03 -44.42
N THR A 14 9.41 -18.70 -43.45
CA THR A 14 9.32 -18.35 -42.03
C THR A 14 10.21 -17.14 -41.76
N LEU A 15 9.61 -15.98 -41.47
CA LEU A 15 10.35 -14.84 -40.92
C LEU A 15 10.49 -15.05 -39.41
N ALA A 16 11.67 -15.53 -39.00
CA ALA A 16 12.15 -15.39 -37.63
C ALA A 16 12.65 -13.94 -37.46
N SER A 17 11.89 -13.12 -36.74
CA SER A 17 12.32 -11.79 -36.32
C SER A 17 13.11 -11.91 -35.02
N CYS A 18 14.44 -11.95 -35.12
CA CYS A 18 15.31 -11.56 -34.01
C CYS A 18 15.26 -10.03 -33.89
N SER A 19 14.65 -9.51 -32.82
CA SER A 19 14.96 -8.15 -32.39
C SER A 19 16.33 -8.17 -31.70
N SER A 20 17.23 -7.32 -32.17
CA SER A 20 18.57 -7.11 -31.63
C SER A 20 18.52 -6.67 -30.17
N ASP A 21 19.12 -7.46 -29.28
CA ASP A 21 19.52 -7.01 -27.95
C ASP A 21 20.59 -5.94 -28.09
N SER A 22 20.21 -4.67 -27.94
CA SER A 22 21.17 -3.61 -27.67
C SER A 22 21.59 -3.74 -26.21
N VAL A 23 22.77 -4.31 -25.98
CA VAL A 23 23.48 -4.22 -24.71
C VAL A 23 23.82 -2.74 -24.49
N ASN A 24 23.00 -2.04 -23.71
CA ASN A 24 23.40 -0.77 -23.12
C ASN A 24 24.43 -1.08 -22.03
N THR A 25 25.70 -0.93 -22.38
CA THR A 25 26.75 -0.71 -21.38
C THR A 25 26.67 0.74 -20.91
N ASP A 26 25.69 1.04 -20.07
CA ASP A 26 25.71 2.28 -19.30
C ASP A 26 26.82 2.14 -18.24
N SER A 27 27.85 2.97 -18.36
CA SER A 27 28.89 3.04 -17.34
C SER A 27 28.26 3.67 -16.10
N GLU A 28 27.98 2.85 -15.07
CA GLU A 28 27.35 3.30 -13.85
C GLU A 28 28.22 4.33 -13.13
N ASN A 29 27.67 5.54 -12.99
CA ASN A 29 28.17 6.56 -12.10
C ASN A 29 27.91 6.10 -10.66
N PRO A 30 28.93 5.97 -9.78
CA PRO A 30 28.79 5.34 -8.45
C PRO A 30 27.91 6.08 -7.44
N ASN A 31 27.22 7.15 -7.86
CA ASN A 31 26.29 7.95 -7.05
C ASN A 31 24.86 8.02 -7.63
N SER A 32 24.48 7.07 -8.48
CA SER A 32 23.12 6.93 -8.98
C SER A 32 22.19 6.43 -7.87
N ASN A 33 21.42 7.33 -7.23
CA ASN A 33 20.25 6.90 -6.47
C ASN A 33 19.18 6.50 -7.48
N THR A 34 18.70 5.26 -7.40
CA THR A 34 17.60 4.78 -8.25
C THR A 34 16.28 4.86 -7.49
N THR A 35 15.22 5.17 -8.22
CA THR A 35 13.85 5.02 -7.71
C THR A 35 13.60 3.55 -7.37
N LEU A 36 12.89 3.30 -6.29
CA LEU A 36 12.47 1.93 -5.96
C LEU A 36 11.58 1.41 -7.08
N ARG A 37 11.84 0.17 -7.49
CA ARG A 37 11.03 -0.51 -8.49
C ARG A 37 11.10 -1.99 -8.26
N VAL A 38 10.20 -2.49 -7.44
CA VAL A 38 10.07 -3.91 -7.15
C VAL A 38 9.66 -4.68 -8.42
N ASN A 39 10.03 -5.95 -8.52
CA ASN A 39 9.73 -6.85 -9.63
C ASN A 39 8.35 -7.49 -9.47
N ASP A 40 7.90 -8.21 -10.49
CA ASP A 40 6.58 -8.86 -10.45
C ASP A 40 6.48 -9.97 -9.39
N ASN A 41 7.58 -10.64 -9.06
CA ASN A 41 7.56 -11.75 -8.12
C ASN A 41 7.23 -11.26 -6.70
N LEU A 42 7.97 -10.27 -6.19
CA LEU A 42 7.70 -9.70 -4.86
C LEU A 42 6.34 -8.97 -4.83
N ARG A 43 5.95 -8.31 -5.93
CA ARG A 43 4.58 -7.76 -6.07
C ARG A 43 3.51 -8.85 -5.94
N ASN A 44 3.68 -9.98 -6.61
CA ASN A 44 2.72 -11.08 -6.55
C ASN A 44 2.62 -11.68 -5.15
N LEU A 45 3.75 -11.79 -4.44
CA LEU A 45 3.75 -12.21 -3.04
C LEU A 45 2.92 -11.28 -2.16
N ARG A 46 3.11 -9.95 -2.27
CA ARG A 46 2.33 -8.94 -1.54
C ARG A 46 0.85 -8.94 -1.92
N LYS A 47 0.56 -9.15 -3.20
CA LYS A 47 -0.83 -9.29 -3.71
C LYS A 47 -1.56 -10.46 -3.04
N ASN A 48 -0.88 -11.58 -2.78
CA ASN A 48 -1.49 -12.71 -2.06
C ASN A 48 -1.89 -12.31 -0.63
N ALA A 49 -1.05 -11.52 0.07
CA ALA A 49 -1.40 -10.99 1.39
C ALA A 49 -2.63 -10.07 1.32
N LEU A 50 -2.68 -9.16 0.34
CA LEU A 50 -3.84 -8.27 0.14
C LEU A 50 -5.14 -9.03 -0.14
N VAL A 51 -5.09 -10.13 -0.91
CA VAL A 51 -6.25 -10.99 -1.16
C VAL A 51 -6.79 -11.58 0.15
N ASP A 52 -5.91 -12.07 1.02
CA ASP A 52 -6.31 -12.65 2.31
C ASP A 52 -6.78 -11.59 3.32
N LEU A 53 -6.25 -10.38 3.23
CA LEU A 53 -6.66 -9.25 4.07
C LEU A 53 -8.01 -8.66 3.66
N ASN A 54 -8.46 -8.90 2.42
CA ASN A 54 -9.75 -8.41 1.93
C ASN A 54 -10.92 -9.07 2.68
N ARG A 55 -11.67 -8.23 3.39
CA ARG A 55 -12.90 -8.57 4.13
C ARG A 55 -14.16 -8.14 3.39
N GLY A 56 -14.02 -7.81 2.11
CA GLY A 56 -15.09 -7.50 1.20
C GLY A 56 -16.08 -8.65 0.98
N GLY A 57 -17.13 -8.39 0.22
CA GLY A 57 -18.19 -9.35 -0.01
C GLY A 57 -19.27 -8.82 -0.96
N ARG A 58 -20.42 -9.47 -0.96
CA ARG A 58 -21.55 -9.13 -1.81
C ARG A 58 -22.74 -8.67 -1.00
N ILE A 59 -23.36 -7.58 -1.42
CA ILE A 59 -24.62 -7.08 -0.85
C ILE A 59 -25.61 -6.74 -1.95
N TYR A 60 -26.89 -6.81 -1.63
CA TYR A 60 -27.91 -6.27 -2.52
C TYR A 60 -28.11 -4.78 -2.20
N TYR A 61 -28.15 -3.95 -3.23
CA TYR A 61 -28.46 -2.53 -3.17
C TYR A 61 -29.70 -2.24 -4.01
N TYR A 62 -30.62 -1.47 -3.45
CA TYR A 62 -31.75 -0.89 -4.18
C TYR A 62 -31.62 0.62 -4.13
N ALA A 63 -31.72 1.30 -5.28
CA ALA A 63 -31.57 2.74 -5.36
C ALA A 63 -32.50 3.50 -4.39
N GLU A 64 -33.70 2.99 -4.16
CA GLU A 64 -34.71 3.62 -3.29
C GLU A 64 -34.44 3.49 -1.79
N THR A 65 -33.68 2.46 -1.36
CA THR A 65 -33.48 2.16 0.08
C THR A 65 -32.03 2.17 0.53
N GLY A 66 -31.07 2.12 -0.40
CA GLY A 66 -29.65 2.05 -0.07
C GLY A 66 -29.21 0.66 0.39
N ALA A 67 -28.03 0.59 1.00
CA ALA A 67 -27.49 -0.62 1.63
C ALA A 67 -26.51 -0.30 2.75
N ILE A 68 -26.28 -1.26 3.65
CA ILE A 68 -25.22 -1.21 4.66
C ILE A 68 -24.41 -2.50 4.56
N PHE A 69 -23.13 -2.37 4.22
CA PHE A 69 -22.16 -3.44 4.39
C PHE A 69 -21.58 -3.36 5.80
N ARG A 70 -21.67 -4.47 6.55
CA ARG A 70 -21.02 -4.57 7.86
C ARG A 70 -19.70 -5.28 7.63
N ALA A 71 -18.61 -4.54 7.78
CA ALA A 71 -17.28 -5.11 7.73
C ALA A 71 -17.00 -5.86 9.05
N GLY A 72 -15.86 -6.55 9.09
CA GLY A 72 -15.30 -7.02 10.37
C GLY A 72 -14.97 -5.85 11.31
N ASN A 73 -14.48 -6.15 12.51
CA ASN A 73 -13.91 -5.16 13.45
C ASN A 73 -14.84 -3.98 13.83
N LYS A 74 -16.16 -4.19 13.78
CA LYS A 74 -17.22 -3.19 14.04
C LYS A 74 -17.27 -2.03 13.04
N SER A 75 -16.52 -2.08 11.95
CA SER A 75 -16.57 -1.09 10.88
C SER A 75 -17.77 -1.31 9.93
N ASN A 76 -18.25 -0.24 9.30
CA ASN A 76 -19.41 -0.31 8.40
C ASN A 76 -19.25 0.61 7.19
N ILE A 77 -19.78 0.19 6.04
CA ILE A 77 -19.94 1.03 4.86
C ILE A 77 -21.44 1.27 4.64
N VAL A 78 -21.86 2.52 4.72
CA VAL A 78 -23.24 2.95 4.50
C VAL A 78 -23.35 3.58 3.11
N ILE A 79 -24.19 3.00 2.27
CA ILE A 79 -24.47 3.45 0.91
C ILE A 79 -25.93 3.96 0.88
N PRO A 80 -26.18 5.26 1.09
CA PRO A 80 -27.54 5.78 1.14
C PRO A 80 -28.32 5.65 -0.18
N PRO A 81 -29.66 5.81 -0.15
CA PRO A 81 -30.47 5.84 -1.37
C PRO A 81 -29.96 6.85 -2.40
N TYR A 82 -29.95 6.45 -3.67
CA TYR A 82 -29.52 7.24 -4.82
C TYR A 82 -28.11 7.87 -4.68
N SER A 83 -27.24 7.28 -3.85
CA SER A 83 -25.88 7.80 -3.65
C SER A 83 -24.89 7.29 -4.68
N ILE A 84 -25.19 6.14 -5.29
CA ILE A 84 -24.37 5.52 -6.33
C ILE A 84 -25.19 5.25 -7.61
N LYS A 85 -24.52 5.31 -8.76
CA LYS A 85 -25.06 5.04 -10.09
C LYS A 85 -24.07 4.21 -10.92
N THR A 86 -24.54 3.65 -12.03
CA THR A 86 -23.63 3.15 -13.06
C THR A 86 -22.86 4.32 -13.69
N ARG A 87 -21.75 4.05 -14.38
CA ARG A 87 -21.00 5.09 -15.11
C ARG A 87 -21.83 5.82 -16.17
N ASN A 88 -22.89 5.19 -16.66
CA ASN A 88 -23.83 5.78 -17.62
C ASN A 88 -24.95 6.59 -16.94
N GLY A 89 -24.93 6.72 -15.61
CA GLY A 89 -25.88 7.53 -14.84
C GLY A 89 -27.18 6.80 -14.46
N GLU A 90 -27.27 5.50 -14.70
CA GLU A 90 -28.45 4.69 -14.39
C GLU A 90 -28.50 4.31 -12.90
N ASP A 91 -29.71 4.17 -12.38
CA ASP A 91 -29.92 3.71 -11.01
C ASP A 91 -29.60 2.22 -10.88
N ILE A 92 -28.88 1.85 -9.82
CA ILE A 92 -28.48 0.47 -9.56
C ILE A 92 -29.55 -0.24 -8.72
N ASN A 93 -29.97 -1.42 -9.16
CA ASN A 93 -30.79 -2.35 -8.39
C ASN A 93 -30.24 -3.76 -8.58
N GLY A 94 -29.40 -4.23 -7.66
CA GLY A 94 -28.73 -5.50 -7.82
C GLY A 94 -27.60 -5.73 -6.81
N ILE A 95 -26.77 -6.73 -7.12
CA ILE A 95 -25.65 -7.14 -6.27
C ILE A 95 -24.46 -6.22 -6.53
N LEU A 96 -23.96 -5.61 -5.46
CA LEU A 96 -22.66 -4.93 -5.43
C LEU A 96 -21.58 -5.92 -4.99
N ASP A 97 -20.45 -5.92 -5.68
CA ASP A 97 -19.19 -6.49 -5.21
C ASP A 97 -18.44 -5.39 -4.43
N ILE A 98 -18.15 -5.64 -3.15
CA ILE A 98 -17.41 -4.74 -2.26
C ILE A 98 -16.04 -5.36 -2.00
N ASP A 99 -14.96 -4.64 -2.28
CA ASP A 99 -13.62 -4.94 -1.77
C ASP A 99 -13.33 -4.01 -0.59
N TYR A 100 -12.93 -4.57 0.55
CA TYR A 100 -12.68 -3.79 1.75
C TYR A 100 -11.53 -4.37 2.57
N ILE A 101 -10.46 -3.61 2.76
CA ILE A 101 -9.29 -3.99 3.58
C ILE A 101 -9.16 -2.96 4.70
N GLU A 102 -8.80 -3.41 5.90
CA GLU A 102 -8.42 -2.53 7.02
C GLU A 102 -7.10 -2.99 7.62
N ILE A 103 -6.19 -2.05 7.85
CA ILE A 103 -4.86 -2.30 8.41
C ILE A 103 -4.61 -1.28 9.51
N PHE A 104 -4.28 -1.78 10.70
CA PHE A 104 -3.99 -0.95 11.89
C PHE A 104 -2.61 -1.21 12.46
N GLU A 105 -1.94 -2.28 12.01
CA GLU A 105 -0.73 -2.80 12.62
C GLU A 105 0.42 -2.98 11.62
N LYS A 106 1.64 -2.72 12.10
CA LYS A 106 2.89 -2.69 11.32
C LYS A 106 3.17 -3.99 10.57
N SER A 107 2.80 -5.14 11.14
CA SER A 107 3.02 -6.44 10.53
C SER A 107 2.23 -6.58 9.22
N LYS A 108 0.95 -6.17 9.24
CA LYS A 108 0.08 -6.12 8.06
C LYS A 108 0.54 -5.07 7.06
N MET A 109 0.95 -3.89 7.52
CA MET A 109 1.49 -2.85 6.64
C MET A 109 2.72 -3.32 5.86
N VAL A 110 3.62 -4.10 6.50
CA VAL A 110 4.81 -4.65 5.83
C VAL A 110 4.44 -5.66 4.75
N VAL A 111 3.57 -6.63 5.05
CA VAL A 111 3.20 -7.67 4.07
C VAL A 111 2.31 -7.12 2.94
N ALA A 112 1.53 -6.08 3.22
CA ALA A 112 0.70 -5.37 2.24
C ALA A 112 1.46 -4.30 1.44
N ASN A 113 2.67 -3.91 1.88
CA ASN A 113 3.42 -2.75 1.37
C ASN A 113 2.61 -1.45 1.43
N THR A 114 2.02 -1.18 2.59
CA THR A 114 1.27 0.04 2.89
C THR A 114 1.98 0.82 4.00
N PRO A 115 3.19 1.34 3.77
CA PRO A 115 3.92 2.06 4.81
C PRO A 115 3.24 3.39 5.16
N THR A 116 3.39 3.85 6.41
CA THR A 116 2.81 5.11 6.91
C THR A 116 3.69 6.30 6.53
N MET A 117 3.90 6.49 5.21
CA MET A 117 4.76 7.51 4.62
C MET A 117 3.96 8.54 3.81
N ALA A 118 3.81 9.74 4.36
CA ALA A 118 3.17 10.87 3.68
C ALA A 118 4.11 11.53 2.67
N LEU A 119 3.55 12.13 1.62
CA LEU A 119 4.23 13.08 0.75
C LEU A 119 3.54 14.44 0.83
N ILE A 120 4.23 15.43 1.39
CA ILE A 120 3.73 16.77 1.62
C ILE A 120 4.66 17.77 0.95
N ASN A 121 4.14 18.51 -0.03
CA ASN A 121 4.91 19.51 -0.79
C ASN A 121 6.22 18.93 -1.36
N GLY A 122 6.18 17.68 -1.85
CA GLY A 122 7.34 16.99 -2.43
C GLY A 122 8.33 16.41 -1.40
N LYS A 123 8.06 16.53 -0.09
CA LYS A 123 8.88 15.96 0.98
C LYS A 123 8.16 14.82 1.68
N LYS A 124 8.88 13.73 1.95
CA LYS A 124 8.36 12.61 2.71
C LYS A 124 8.32 12.92 4.21
N ASP A 125 7.27 12.49 4.88
CA ASP A 125 7.10 12.60 6.33
C ASP A 125 6.37 11.38 6.88
N ILE A 126 6.38 11.22 8.20
CA ILE A 126 5.95 10.00 8.87
C ILE A 126 4.56 10.17 9.45
N LEU A 127 3.74 9.15 9.24
CA LEU A 127 2.40 9.03 9.81
C LEU A 127 2.33 7.97 10.91
N VAL A 128 1.41 8.18 11.85
CA VAL A 128 0.91 7.20 12.80
C VAL A 128 -0.54 6.91 12.43
N THR A 129 -0.88 5.62 12.30
CA THR A 129 -2.21 5.25 11.80
C THR A 129 -3.29 5.18 12.84
N GLY A 130 -4.43 5.83 12.56
CA GLY A 130 -5.71 5.53 13.18
C GLY A 130 -6.51 4.46 12.44
N GLY A 131 -6.16 4.19 11.18
CA GLY A 131 -6.73 3.13 10.35
C GLY A 131 -6.51 3.38 8.85
N GLU A 132 -5.66 2.54 8.25
CA GLU A 132 -5.53 2.41 6.81
C GLU A 132 -6.66 1.55 6.28
N PHE A 133 -7.28 1.96 5.18
CA PHE A 133 -8.30 1.12 4.55
C PHE A 133 -8.31 1.24 3.03
N TYR A 134 -8.67 0.15 2.37
CA TYR A 134 -8.99 0.12 0.95
C TYR A 134 -10.48 -0.09 0.79
N ILE A 135 -11.11 0.62 -0.14
CA ILE A 135 -12.50 0.41 -0.51
C ILE A 135 -12.70 0.51 -2.02
N ASP A 136 -13.31 -0.51 -2.61
CA ASP A 136 -13.85 -0.46 -3.97
C ASP A 136 -15.26 -1.03 -4.01
N ILE A 137 -16.11 -0.44 -4.85
CA ILE A 137 -17.52 -0.81 -4.99
C ILE A 137 -17.81 -0.97 -6.47
N ARG A 138 -18.19 -2.19 -6.86
CA ARG A 138 -18.45 -2.56 -8.25
C ARG A 138 -19.85 -3.08 -8.46
N TYR A 139 -20.46 -2.70 -9.57
CA TYR A 139 -21.70 -3.26 -10.09
C TYR A 139 -21.41 -3.84 -11.47
N GLU A 140 -21.80 -5.10 -11.71
CA GLU A 140 -21.51 -5.80 -12.98
C GLU A 140 -20.03 -5.73 -13.42
N ARG A 141 -19.11 -5.81 -12.44
CA ARG A 141 -17.64 -5.71 -12.60
C ARG A 141 -17.10 -4.31 -12.93
N GLU A 142 -17.94 -3.30 -13.05
CA GLU A 142 -17.53 -1.91 -13.24
C GLU A 142 -17.62 -1.12 -11.93
N GLN A 143 -16.64 -0.25 -11.67
CA GLN A 143 -16.66 0.63 -10.50
C GLN A 143 -17.83 1.62 -10.60
N VAL A 144 -18.59 1.75 -9.51
CA VAL A 144 -19.76 2.63 -9.42
C VAL A 144 -19.38 4.11 -9.42
N GLU A 145 -20.31 4.97 -9.84
CA GLU A 145 -20.20 6.42 -9.72
C GLU A 145 -20.88 6.89 -8.41
N ILE A 146 -20.12 7.52 -7.51
CA ILE A 146 -20.62 8.15 -6.29
C ILE A 146 -21.12 9.55 -6.65
N VAL A 147 -22.44 9.73 -6.65
CA VAL A 147 -23.11 11.00 -6.94
C VAL A 147 -23.60 11.74 -5.69
N ARG A 148 -23.63 11.04 -4.54
CA ARG A 148 -23.82 11.63 -3.20
C ARG A 148 -22.92 10.87 -2.22
N PRO A 149 -22.48 11.51 -1.12
CA PRO A 149 -21.53 10.88 -0.23
C PRO A 149 -22.01 9.53 0.32
N ILE A 150 -21.12 8.54 0.29
CA ILE A 150 -21.24 7.32 1.09
C ILE A 150 -20.43 7.48 2.38
N LYS A 151 -20.67 6.63 3.37
CA LYS A 151 -19.94 6.69 4.64
C LYS A 151 -19.20 5.40 4.93
N VAL A 152 -17.95 5.53 5.39
CA VAL A 152 -17.18 4.48 6.04
C VAL A 152 -17.02 4.85 7.50
N ASN A 153 -17.27 3.89 8.40
CA ASN A 153 -17.05 4.06 9.83
C ASN A 153 -15.94 3.11 10.28
N ILE A 154 -14.93 3.66 10.96
CA ILE A 154 -13.79 2.91 11.50
C ILE A 154 -13.80 3.05 13.03
N ASP A 155 -13.80 1.93 13.74
CA ASP A 155 -13.70 1.92 15.20
C ASP A 155 -12.28 2.30 15.63
N VAL A 156 -12.12 3.35 16.44
CA VAL A 156 -10.79 3.79 16.86
C VAL A 156 -10.11 2.77 17.79
N GLN A 157 -10.88 1.87 18.43
CA GLN A 157 -10.34 0.82 19.30
C GLN A 157 -9.52 -0.22 18.53
N ASN A 158 -9.59 -0.23 17.20
CA ASN A 158 -8.80 -1.12 16.36
C ASN A 158 -7.34 -0.65 16.20
N SER A 159 -7.02 0.59 16.59
CA SER A 159 -5.65 1.13 16.58
C SER A 159 -5.20 1.55 17.98
N ASP A 160 -3.91 1.36 18.26
CA ASP A 160 -3.25 1.85 19.48
C ASP A 160 -2.95 3.38 19.43
N ALA A 161 -3.30 4.06 18.34
CA ALA A 161 -3.05 5.49 18.20
C ALA A 161 -3.98 6.34 19.06
N ASP A 162 -3.44 7.45 19.60
CA ASP A 162 -4.27 8.50 20.17
C ASP A 162 -5.14 9.14 19.07
N PRO A 163 -6.49 9.05 19.17
CA PRO A 163 -7.40 9.46 18.11
C PRO A 163 -7.48 10.99 17.92
N ARG A 164 -6.85 11.77 18.80
CA ARG A 164 -6.82 13.23 18.68
C ARG A 164 -5.84 13.67 17.59
N GLY A 165 -6.30 14.61 16.77
CA GLY A 165 -5.48 15.25 15.74
C GLY A 165 -5.31 14.42 14.46
N MET A 166 -6.10 13.36 14.28
CA MET A 166 -6.13 12.61 13.03
C MET A 166 -6.72 13.44 11.89
N VAL A 167 -6.15 13.27 10.70
CA VAL A 167 -6.61 13.88 9.45
C VAL A 167 -6.73 12.80 8.37
N LEU A 168 -7.43 13.13 7.28
CA LEU A 168 -7.68 12.20 6.19
C LEU A 168 -6.58 12.27 5.13
N TRP A 169 -6.23 11.11 4.58
CA TRP A 169 -5.27 10.96 3.49
C TRP A 169 -5.87 10.13 2.37
N ASN A 170 -5.54 10.51 1.13
CA ASN A 170 -5.79 9.71 -0.06
C ASN A 170 -4.52 8.91 -0.37
N GLY A 171 -4.67 7.63 -0.66
CA GLY A 171 -3.60 6.79 -1.18
C GLY A 171 -3.42 7.01 -2.68
N ASP A 172 -2.20 7.30 -3.08
CA ASP A 172 -1.76 7.37 -4.47
C ASP A 172 -0.83 6.18 -4.74
N ILE A 173 -1.18 5.34 -5.71
CA ILE A 173 -0.36 4.20 -6.14
C ILE A 173 0.29 4.58 -7.45
N ASP A 174 1.62 4.52 -7.49
CA ASP A 174 2.38 4.78 -8.70
C ASP A 174 2.39 3.57 -9.66
N ASP A 175 3.00 3.73 -10.85
CA ASP A 175 3.13 2.66 -11.84
C ASP A 175 3.91 1.43 -11.34
N ASN A 176 4.66 1.56 -10.24
CA ASN A 176 5.43 0.47 -9.63
C ASN A 176 4.61 -0.30 -8.60
N GLY A 177 3.43 0.20 -8.23
CA GLY A 177 2.55 -0.36 -7.21
C GLY A 177 2.88 0.12 -5.80
N ASP A 178 3.66 1.19 -5.66
CA ASP A 178 4.05 1.74 -4.36
C ASP A 178 3.05 2.79 -3.89
N LEU A 179 2.56 2.60 -2.66
CA LEU A 179 1.58 3.47 -2.03
C LEU A 179 2.24 4.68 -1.38
N THR A 180 1.72 5.87 -1.67
CA THR A 180 2.07 7.12 -1.01
C THR A 180 0.82 7.80 -0.47
N TRP A 181 0.89 8.32 0.76
CA TRP A 181 -0.21 9.06 1.35
C TRP A 181 -0.13 10.55 1.01
N LEU A 182 -1.16 11.07 0.36
CA LEU A 182 -1.33 12.48 0.05
C LEU A 182 -2.40 13.09 0.95
N PRO A 183 -2.25 14.35 1.41
CA PRO A 183 -3.31 15.03 2.15
C PRO A 183 -4.63 14.97 1.37
N ALA A 184 -5.70 14.53 2.02
CA ALA A 184 -6.99 14.42 1.35
C ALA A 184 -7.53 15.79 0.93
N ASN A 185 -8.16 15.84 -0.25
CA ASN A 185 -8.92 17.02 -0.66
C ASN A 185 -10.30 16.97 0.03
N PRO A 186 -10.75 18.05 0.71
CA PRO A 186 -12.05 18.09 1.37
C PRO A 186 -13.25 17.84 0.43
N ASN A 187 -13.08 18.01 -0.88
CA ASN A 187 -14.09 17.66 -1.87
C ASN A 187 -14.24 16.16 -2.10
N ASP A 188 -13.27 15.33 -1.69
CA ASP A 188 -13.33 13.88 -1.85
C ASP A 188 -13.56 13.15 -0.54
N LEU A 189 -12.79 13.51 0.50
CA LEU A 189 -12.88 12.89 1.81
C LEU A 189 -13.05 13.97 2.88
N ILE A 190 -14.02 13.77 3.76
CA ILE A 190 -14.24 14.63 4.92
C ILE A 190 -14.75 13.81 6.09
N PHE A 191 -14.39 14.20 7.31
CA PHE A 191 -15.05 13.63 8.49
C PHE A 191 -16.51 14.07 8.55
N GLU A 192 -17.42 13.17 8.87
CA GLU A 192 -18.80 13.53 9.13
C GLU A 192 -18.87 14.39 10.40
N ASN A 193 -19.27 15.65 10.24
CA ASN A 193 -19.48 16.53 11.38
C ASN A 193 -20.87 16.28 11.99
N ASP A 194 -20.91 16.13 13.31
CA ASP A 194 -22.14 16.10 14.14
C ASP A 194 -23.20 15.00 13.82
N GLY A 195 -22.86 13.95 13.07
CA GLY A 195 -23.84 12.91 12.68
C GLY A 195 -25.01 13.45 11.83
N LYS A 196 -24.82 14.63 11.21
CA LYS A 196 -25.85 15.37 10.48
C LYS A 196 -26.26 14.72 9.16
N VAL A 197 -25.45 13.82 8.60
CA VAL A 197 -25.73 13.17 7.31
C VAL A 197 -26.47 11.85 7.54
N PHE A 198 -26.14 11.11 8.60
CA PHE A 198 -26.72 9.77 8.85
C PHE A 198 -27.57 9.63 10.12
N ASN A 199 -27.82 10.73 10.84
CA ASN A 199 -28.88 10.94 11.85
C ASN A 199 -29.17 9.80 12.85
N ASN A 200 -28.15 9.05 13.23
CA ASN A 200 -28.21 8.09 14.33
C ASN A 200 -27.41 8.73 15.47
N GLY A 201 -28.09 9.17 16.53
CA GLY A 201 -27.44 9.80 17.69
C GLY A 201 -26.19 9.01 18.07
N ARG A 202 -25.04 9.69 18.16
CA ARG A 202 -23.74 9.04 18.43
C ARG A 202 -23.88 8.14 19.65
N GLU A 203 -23.83 6.83 19.45
CA GLU A 203 -23.46 5.94 20.53
C GLU A 203 -22.02 6.28 20.94
N LYS A 204 -21.74 6.13 22.24
CA LYS A 204 -20.58 6.70 22.95
C LYS A 204 -19.21 6.15 22.52
N GLU A 205 -19.15 5.24 21.56
CA GLU A 205 -17.90 4.65 21.12
C GLU A 205 -17.16 5.61 20.18
N PRO A 206 -15.86 5.86 20.40
CA PRO A 206 -15.12 6.73 19.52
C PRO A 206 -14.93 6.03 18.17
N VAL A 207 -15.45 6.65 17.12
CA VAL A 207 -15.39 6.13 15.75
C VAL A 207 -15.00 7.27 14.80
N TYR A 208 -14.28 6.94 13.73
CA TYR A 208 -14.08 7.85 12.61
C TYR A 208 -15.21 7.64 11.60
N ASP A 209 -16.12 8.61 11.51
CA ASP A 209 -17.09 8.69 10.43
C ASP A 209 -16.49 9.46 9.25
N ILE A 210 -16.26 8.76 8.13
CA ILE A 210 -15.59 9.30 6.95
C ILE A 210 -16.59 9.31 5.79
N LEU A 211 -16.78 10.47 5.17
CA LEU A 211 -17.59 10.62 3.98
C LEU A 211 -16.70 10.52 2.75
N ILE A 212 -17.03 9.60 1.84
CA ILE A 212 -16.44 9.52 0.50
C ILE A 212 -17.43 10.21 -0.45
N ASN A 213 -17.06 11.39 -0.91
CA ASN A 213 -17.93 12.30 -1.65
C ASN A 213 -18.01 11.98 -3.15
N ASN A 214 -17.02 11.26 -3.70
CA ASN A 214 -16.92 10.98 -5.12
C ASN A 214 -16.09 9.69 -5.40
N SER A 215 -16.19 9.14 -6.61
CA SER A 215 -15.57 7.85 -6.95
C SER A 215 -14.05 7.88 -7.06
N ARG A 216 -13.42 9.05 -7.19
CA ARG A 216 -11.95 9.14 -7.26
C ARG A 216 -11.25 8.88 -5.92
N SER A 217 -12.01 8.82 -4.82
CA SER A 217 -11.51 8.35 -3.52
C SER A 217 -11.89 6.89 -3.21
N LEU A 218 -12.52 6.16 -4.14
CA LEU A 218 -12.53 4.69 -4.05
C LEU A 218 -11.11 4.19 -4.35
N GLY A 219 -10.51 3.52 -3.38
CA GLY A 219 -9.10 3.16 -3.36
C GLY A 219 -8.58 3.11 -1.92
N TRP A 220 -7.29 3.35 -1.75
CA TRP A 220 -6.66 3.47 -0.44
C TRP A 220 -6.97 4.83 0.18
N CYS A 221 -7.34 4.80 1.45
CA CYS A 221 -7.61 5.96 2.29
C CYS A 221 -6.98 5.72 3.66
N ASN A 222 -6.78 6.79 4.42
CA ASN A 222 -6.18 6.67 5.74
C ASN A 222 -6.67 7.74 6.73
N VAL A 223 -6.66 7.42 8.02
CA VAL A 223 -7.00 8.31 9.14
C VAL A 223 -5.79 8.47 10.05
N ASP A 224 -4.92 9.40 9.72
CA ASP A 224 -3.56 9.45 10.28
C ASP A 224 -3.18 10.84 10.76
N LYS A 225 -2.15 10.90 11.60
CA LYS A 225 -1.50 12.15 11.96
C LYS A 225 0.00 12.07 11.75
N LEU A 226 0.59 13.23 11.48
CA LEU A 226 2.03 13.38 11.45
C LEU A 226 2.62 13.15 12.85
N ILE A 227 3.76 12.47 12.88
CA ILE A 227 4.57 12.34 14.09
C ILE A 227 5.86 13.14 13.97
N TYR A 228 6.33 13.65 15.10
CA TYR A 228 7.63 14.28 15.20
C TYR A 228 8.46 13.57 16.26
N PHE A 229 9.57 12.97 15.84
CA PHE A 229 10.59 12.47 16.75
C PHE A 229 11.51 13.63 17.16
N PRO A 230 11.63 13.96 18.46
CA PRO A 230 12.52 15.03 18.91
C PRO A 230 14.00 14.60 18.82
N GLY A 231 14.89 15.59 18.76
CA GLY A 231 16.35 15.38 18.73
C GLY A 231 16.98 15.60 17.36
N ASP A 232 18.28 15.33 17.29
CA ASP A 232 19.07 15.49 16.07
C ASP A 232 18.61 14.49 15.01
N LYS A 233 18.37 14.99 13.80
CA LYS A 233 17.93 14.18 12.67
C LYS A 233 19.09 13.35 12.11
N THR A 234 18.76 12.14 11.66
CA THR A 234 19.72 11.23 11.07
C THR A 234 19.12 10.50 9.88
N ASN A 235 19.98 10.16 8.91
CA ASN A 235 19.65 9.16 7.91
C ASN A 235 19.99 7.75 8.40
N VAL A 236 19.36 6.74 7.80
CA VAL A 236 19.57 5.32 8.08
C VAL A 236 19.97 4.68 6.77
N ASN A 237 21.18 4.12 6.71
CA ASN A 237 21.63 3.37 5.53
C ASN A 237 21.63 1.87 5.86
N VAL A 238 20.96 1.06 5.06
CA VAL A 238 20.88 -0.39 5.26
C VAL A 238 21.44 -1.10 4.04
N ILE A 239 22.64 -1.65 4.21
CA ILE A 239 23.34 -2.44 3.20
C ILE A 239 22.75 -3.84 3.18
N VAL A 240 22.26 -4.26 2.03
CA VAL A 240 21.65 -5.58 1.82
C VAL A 240 22.63 -6.53 1.15
N PRO A 241 22.45 -7.86 1.26
CA PRO A 241 23.32 -8.81 0.60
C PRO A 241 23.34 -8.65 -0.92
N SER A 242 24.44 -9.06 -1.56
CA SER A 242 24.71 -8.80 -2.98
C SER A 242 23.74 -9.44 -3.97
N ASN A 243 22.89 -10.38 -3.54
CA ASN A 243 21.85 -10.99 -4.35
C ASN A 243 20.49 -10.26 -4.24
N PHE A 244 20.44 -9.15 -3.48
CA PHE A 244 19.26 -8.33 -3.30
C PHE A 244 19.54 -6.87 -3.62
N ASP A 245 18.53 -6.21 -4.16
CA ASP A 245 18.53 -4.80 -4.55
C ASP A 245 17.10 -4.22 -4.48
N GLN A 246 16.89 -3.00 -4.99
CA GLN A 246 15.57 -2.36 -5.04
C GLN A 246 14.53 -3.08 -5.92
N THR A 247 14.96 -4.06 -6.72
CA THR A 247 14.06 -4.80 -7.62
C THR A 247 13.44 -6.01 -6.96
N ASN A 248 14.10 -6.64 -6.00
CA ASN A 248 13.57 -7.83 -5.34
C ASN A 248 13.44 -7.67 -3.83
N SER A 249 13.75 -6.48 -3.28
CA SER A 249 13.72 -6.26 -1.85
C SER A 249 13.24 -4.87 -1.43
N SER A 250 12.92 -4.75 -0.14
CA SER A 250 12.54 -3.52 0.53
C SER A 250 13.02 -3.58 1.97
N VAL A 251 13.29 -2.41 2.54
CA VAL A 251 13.65 -2.28 3.96
C VAL A 251 12.65 -1.36 4.65
N TYR A 252 12.15 -1.82 5.78
CA TYR A 252 11.25 -1.08 6.63
C TYR A 252 11.89 -0.79 7.99
N VAL A 253 11.39 0.24 8.66
CA VAL A 253 11.80 0.65 10.00
C VAL A 253 10.56 0.67 10.88
N ALA A 254 10.52 -0.22 11.87
CA ALA A 254 9.54 -0.19 12.94
C ALA A 254 10.13 0.49 14.17
N VAL A 255 9.39 1.36 14.83
CA VAL A 255 9.81 1.98 16.10
C VAL A 255 9.43 1.05 17.25
N GLU A 256 10.35 0.82 18.18
CA GLU A 256 10.09 -0.02 19.36
C GLU A 256 8.88 0.52 20.15
N GLY A 257 7.96 -0.37 20.54
CA GLY A 257 6.74 -0.02 21.26
C GLY A 257 5.67 0.69 20.43
N GLN A 258 5.83 0.82 19.11
CA GLN A 258 4.80 1.34 18.22
C GLN A 258 4.27 0.22 17.31
N ASN A 259 2.96 -0.03 17.37
CA ASN A 259 2.32 -1.03 16.53
C ASN A 259 1.64 -0.44 15.30
N ASN A 260 1.28 0.84 15.34
CA ASN A 260 0.45 1.55 14.38
C ASN A 260 1.25 2.39 13.37
N MET A 261 2.51 2.02 13.10
CA MET A 261 3.33 2.72 12.11
C MET A 261 4.44 1.85 11.55
N ILE A 262 4.78 2.06 10.28
CA ILE A 262 5.96 1.49 9.65
C ILE A 262 6.52 2.44 8.59
N PHE A 263 7.84 2.63 8.58
CA PHE A 263 8.50 3.47 7.58
C PHE A 263 9.14 2.59 6.52
N GLN A 264 9.15 3.03 5.27
CA GLN A 264 9.92 2.38 4.22
C GLN A 264 11.14 3.25 3.92
N LEU A 265 12.32 2.61 3.81
CA LEU A 265 13.49 3.25 3.23
C LEU A 265 13.25 3.37 1.72
N ASP A 266 12.96 4.58 1.27
CA ASP A 266 12.35 4.92 -0.02
C ASP A 266 13.37 5.25 -1.14
N THR A 267 14.66 5.13 -0.85
CA THR A 267 15.75 5.40 -1.80
C THR A 267 16.75 4.25 -1.79
N PHE A 268 17.24 3.87 -2.97
CA PHE A 268 18.32 2.88 -3.10
C PHE A 268 19.57 3.48 -3.73
N ASN A 269 20.73 3.09 -3.22
CA ASN A 269 22.05 3.48 -3.73
C ASN A 269 22.78 2.23 -4.25
N SER A 270 22.93 2.13 -5.57
CA SER A 270 23.56 0.97 -6.21
C SER A 270 25.05 0.83 -5.90
N GLY A 271 25.77 1.96 -5.77
CA GLY A 271 27.21 1.97 -5.48
C GLY A 271 27.58 1.34 -4.12
N THR A 272 26.64 1.35 -3.16
CA THR A 272 26.82 0.76 -1.82
C THR A 272 25.89 -0.42 -1.54
N ASN A 273 25.04 -0.79 -2.51
CA ASN A 273 23.97 -1.77 -2.36
C ASN A 273 23.11 -1.54 -1.10
N SER A 274 22.64 -0.30 -0.91
CA SER A 274 21.97 0.11 0.33
C SER A 274 20.67 0.86 0.12
N PHE A 275 19.72 0.64 1.04
CA PHE A 275 18.48 1.40 1.17
C PHE A 275 18.65 2.52 2.19
N LYS A 276 17.97 3.65 1.96
CA LYS A 276 17.97 4.78 2.88
C LYS A 276 16.70 5.63 2.78
N PHE A 277 16.55 6.60 3.68
CA PHE A 277 15.52 7.62 3.54
C PHE A 277 15.95 8.72 2.55
N SER A 278 15.01 9.21 1.77
CA SER A 278 15.12 10.40 0.93
C SER A 278 15.22 11.70 1.74
N SER A 279 14.79 11.66 3.01
CA SER A 279 14.80 12.79 3.95
C SER A 279 15.22 12.34 5.35
N ASP A 280 15.94 13.20 6.09
CA ASP A 280 16.34 12.92 7.47
C ASP A 280 15.17 13.15 8.44
N ILE A 281 14.29 12.16 8.51
CA ILE A 281 13.02 12.20 9.28
C ILE A 281 13.14 11.50 10.64
N ALA A 282 14.01 10.50 10.74
CA ALA A 282 14.32 9.79 11.99
C ALA A 282 15.28 10.59 12.87
N SER A 283 15.31 10.26 14.17
CA SER A 283 16.17 10.96 15.15
C SER A 283 17.20 10.01 15.76
N VAL A 284 18.38 10.54 16.08
CA VAL A 284 19.44 9.79 16.76
C VAL A 284 18.92 9.27 18.11
N GLY A 285 19.27 8.04 18.45
CA GLY A 285 18.88 7.35 19.68
C GLY A 285 17.51 6.69 19.64
N LEU A 286 16.75 6.82 18.54
CA LEU A 286 15.47 6.11 18.39
C LEU A 286 15.73 4.60 18.33
N ASN A 287 15.10 3.83 19.22
CA ASN A 287 15.14 2.38 19.14
C ASN A 287 14.19 1.89 18.04
N VAL A 288 14.72 1.06 17.15
CA VAL A 288 14.01 0.59 15.97
C VAL A 288 14.32 -0.87 15.69
N HIS A 289 13.46 -1.48 14.87
CA HIS A 289 13.69 -2.74 14.19
C HIS A 289 13.78 -2.48 12.69
N LEU A 290 14.93 -2.78 12.11
CA LEU A 290 15.14 -2.78 10.66
C LEU A 290 14.64 -4.11 10.11
N ILE A 291 13.62 -4.06 9.26
CA ILE A 291 12.93 -5.22 8.70
C ILE A 291 13.26 -5.27 7.21
N PHE A 292 14.15 -6.17 6.84
CA PHE A 292 14.44 -6.49 5.44
C PHE A 292 13.43 -7.51 4.93
N VAL A 293 12.83 -7.26 3.77
CA VAL A 293 11.91 -8.18 3.10
C VAL A 293 12.29 -8.27 1.62
N ALA A 294 12.36 -9.47 1.10
CA ALA A 294 12.72 -9.74 -0.29
C ALA A 294 11.97 -10.94 -0.85
N GLU A 295 12.08 -11.11 -2.16
CA GLU A 295 11.68 -12.32 -2.87
C GLU A 295 12.91 -13.06 -3.39
N MET A 296 12.91 -14.38 -3.22
CA MET A 296 13.87 -15.27 -3.86
C MET A 296 13.25 -16.63 -4.12
N ASN A 297 13.27 -17.08 -5.38
CA ASN A 297 12.75 -18.38 -5.82
C ASN A 297 11.27 -18.61 -5.44
N GLY A 298 10.45 -17.57 -5.50
CA GLY A 298 9.03 -17.61 -5.16
C GLY A 298 8.73 -17.59 -3.66
N ASN A 299 9.75 -17.43 -2.82
CA ASN A 299 9.61 -17.35 -1.36
C ASN A 299 9.86 -15.93 -0.87
N TYR A 300 9.21 -15.58 0.24
CA TYR A 300 9.68 -14.47 1.06
C TYR A 300 11.05 -14.82 1.64
N VAL A 301 11.93 -13.84 1.66
CA VAL A 301 13.17 -13.84 2.42
C VAL A 301 13.17 -12.61 3.31
N TYR A 302 13.43 -12.75 4.60
CA TYR A 302 13.42 -11.62 5.51
C TYR A 302 14.51 -11.72 6.57
N SER A 303 14.81 -10.59 7.20
CA SER A 303 15.65 -10.49 8.39
C SER A 303 15.17 -9.32 9.23
N ILE A 304 15.22 -9.45 10.55
CA ILE A 304 14.83 -8.40 11.48
C ILE A 304 16.01 -8.14 12.42
N PHE A 305 16.41 -6.88 12.51
CA PHE A 305 17.55 -6.44 13.29
C PHE A 305 17.18 -5.25 14.17
N SER A 306 17.29 -5.40 15.50
CA SER A 306 16.98 -4.35 16.47
C SER A 306 18.21 -3.49 16.75
N THR A 307 18.04 -2.17 16.82
CA THR A 307 19.14 -1.23 17.10
C THR A 307 18.64 0.13 17.57
N ALA A 308 19.53 0.94 18.12
CA ALA A 308 19.31 2.38 18.30
C ALA A 308 19.94 3.12 17.11
N LEU A 309 19.22 4.09 16.56
CA LEU A 309 19.72 4.87 15.43
C LEU A 309 20.92 5.72 15.82
N GLY A 310 22.08 5.48 15.21
CA GLY A 310 23.26 6.31 15.36
C GLY A 310 23.24 7.48 14.36
N ASN A 311 24.13 8.45 14.55
CA ASN A 311 24.28 9.57 13.61
C ASN A 311 24.82 9.09 12.26
N ASN A 312 24.00 9.22 11.20
CA ASN A 312 24.25 8.80 9.83
C ASN A 312 24.87 7.40 9.71
N SER A 313 24.38 6.47 10.53
CA SER A 313 24.95 5.14 10.65
C SER A 313 24.54 4.22 9.50
N SER A 314 25.41 3.26 9.20
CA SER A 314 25.17 2.18 8.25
C SER A 314 25.00 0.86 8.98
N TYR A 315 23.98 0.10 8.58
CA TYR A 315 23.63 -1.19 9.12
C TYR A 315 23.73 -2.23 8.02
N VAL A 316 24.30 -3.40 8.31
CA VAL A 316 24.48 -4.47 7.33
C VAL A 316 23.54 -5.61 7.68
N ILE A 317 22.73 -6.06 6.72
CA ILE A 317 21.92 -7.27 6.86
C ILE A 317 22.83 -8.49 6.62
N PRO A 318 23.13 -9.30 7.65
CA PRO A 318 24.05 -10.43 7.50
C PRO A 318 23.39 -11.58 6.72
N ASN A 319 24.14 -12.21 5.80
CA ASN A 319 23.65 -13.38 5.04
C ASN A 319 23.14 -14.52 5.94
N ASN A 320 23.76 -14.74 7.09
CA ASN A 320 23.37 -15.78 8.05
C ASN A 320 22.13 -15.43 8.89
N SER A 321 21.58 -14.21 8.75
CA SER A 321 20.35 -13.78 9.43
C SER A 321 19.09 -14.01 8.60
N LEU A 322 19.24 -14.38 7.32
CA LEU A 322 18.12 -14.49 6.39
C LEU A 322 17.26 -15.71 6.72
N ILE A 323 15.95 -15.48 6.80
CA ILE A 323 14.92 -16.50 6.99
C ILE A 323 14.11 -16.56 5.69
N SER A 324 13.83 -17.75 5.19
CA SER A 324 12.98 -17.95 4.01
C SER A 324 11.68 -18.66 4.34
N THR A 325 10.58 -18.22 3.74
CA THR A 325 9.26 -18.80 3.95
C THR A 325 8.37 -18.65 2.73
N THR A 326 7.47 -19.61 2.51
CA THR A 326 6.39 -19.53 1.50
C THR A 326 5.14 -18.86 2.04
N ASN A 327 5.05 -18.65 3.35
CA ASN A 327 3.85 -18.20 4.05
C ASN A 327 4.14 -16.83 4.67
N TYR A 328 3.45 -15.78 4.18
CA TYR A 328 3.68 -14.41 4.65
C TYR A 328 3.27 -14.23 6.13
N GLN A 329 2.37 -15.07 6.65
CA GLN A 329 1.97 -15.01 8.06
C GLN A 329 3.13 -15.37 9.01
N GLN A 330 4.17 -16.08 8.54
CA GLN A 330 5.38 -16.25 9.34
C GLN A 330 6.19 -14.95 9.48
N LEU A 331 6.27 -14.14 8.42
CA LEU A 331 6.85 -12.79 8.48
C LEU A 331 5.99 -11.88 9.36
N GLU A 332 4.67 -11.92 9.18
CA GLU A 332 3.73 -11.16 10.01
C GLU A 332 3.91 -11.49 11.50
N ALA A 333 3.94 -12.78 11.86
CA ALA A 333 4.14 -13.23 13.24
C ALA A 333 5.50 -12.80 13.81
N ALA A 334 6.57 -12.83 13.01
CA ALA A 334 7.88 -12.35 13.44
C ALA A 334 7.87 -10.84 13.75
N ILE A 335 7.14 -10.04 12.97
CA ILE A 335 7.00 -8.60 13.20
C ILE A 335 6.07 -8.30 14.39
N MET A 336 4.99 -9.05 14.56
CA MET A 336 4.08 -8.91 15.70
C MET A 336 4.75 -9.25 17.04
N ALA A 337 5.76 -10.11 17.03
CA ALA A 337 6.53 -10.48 18.23
C ALA A 337 7.54 -9.42 18.67
N LEU A 338 7.70 -8.33 17.90
CA LEU A 338 8.61 -7.24 18.26
C LEU A 338 8.03 -6.40 19.41
N PRO A 339 8.90 -5.91 20.32
CA PRO A 339 8.50 -5.10 21.48
C PRO A 339 7.85 -3.77 21.12
#